data_AF-A0A925M9H1-F1
#
_entry.id   AF-A0A925M9H1-F1
#
_cell.length_a   1.000
_cell.length_b   1.000
_cell.length_c   1.000
_cell.angle_alpha   90.00
_cell.angle_beta   90.00
_cell.angle_gamma   90.00
#
_symmetry.space_group_name_H-M   'P 1'
#
loop_
_entity.id
_entity.type
_entity.pdbx_description
1 polymer ?
#
loop_
_entity_poly.entity_id
_entity_poly.type
_entity_poly.pdbx_seq_one_letter_code
_entity_poly.pdbx_strand_id
1 'polypeptide(L)'
;MSGASHRLFLLLERAAHAVRQRLERRSQGELGISMVQLGALFQLVRSDGCLHKELGDALGIQPAAVSGLVDRMAAAGLVQRRACIDDARAQR
;
A
#
# COMPACT_ATOMS: atom_id res chain seq x y z
N MET A 1 -27.32 1.46 -18.14
CA MET A 1 -27.38 1.51 -16.66
C MET A 1 -28.31 2.65 -16.23
N SER A 2 -29.24 2.41 -15.31
CA SER A 2 -30.23 3.42 -14.85
C SER A 2 -29.56 4.58 -14.08
N GLY A 3 -30.17 5.77 -14.06
CA GLY A 3 -29.69 6.93 -13.28
C GLY A 3 -29.56 6.65 -11.77
N ALA A 4 -30.38 5.75 -11.23
CA ALA A 4 -30.28 5.31 -9.83
C ALA A 4 -28.96 4.58 -9.53
N SER A 5 -28.47 3.77 -10.47
CA SER A 5 -27.20 3.03 -10.35
C SER A 5 -25.99 3.97 -10.34
N HIS A 6 -26.03 5.04 -11.14
CA HIS A 6 -24.96 6.05 -11.17
C HIS A 6 -24.88 6.82 -9.85
N ARG A 7 -26.02 7.21 -9.29
CA ARG A 7 -26.06 7.91 -7.99
C ARG A 7 -25.51 7.04 -6.86
N LEU A 8 -25.88 5.76 -6.82
CA LEU A 8 -25.36 4.82 -5.82
C LEU A 8 -23.84 4.67 -5.92
N PHE A 9 -23.31 4.48 -7.13
CA PHE A 9 -21.87 4.39 -7.38
C PHE A 9 -21.13 5.63 -6.86
N LEU A 10 -21.61 6.83 -7.20
CA LEU A 10 -21.00 8.09 -6.74
C LEU A 10 -21.03 8.23 -5.21
N LEU A 11 -22.11 7.80 -4.55
CA LEU A 11 -22.21 7.82 -3.10
C LEU A 11 -21.23 6.85 -2.44
N LEU A 12 -21.06 5.65 -3.00
CA LEU A 12 -20.10 4.66 -2.51
C LEU A 12 -18.66 5.17 -2.66
N GLU A 13 -18.31 5.74 -3.82
CA GLU A 13 -16.98 6.33 -4.03
C GLU A 13 -16.70 7.46 -3.04
N ARG A 14 -17.68 8.34 -2.79
CA ARG A 14 -17.54 9.44 -1.83
C ARG A 14 -17.40 8.93 -0.40
N ALA A 15 -18.18 7.94 0.00
CA ALA A 15 -18.09 7.32 1.33
C ALA A 15 -16.73 6.65 1.53
N ALA A 16 -16.29 5.86 0.55
CA ALA A 16 -15.00 5.18 0.59
C ALA A 16 -13.83 6.18 0.64
N HIS A 17 -13.91 7.27 -0.14
CA HIS A 17 -12.92 8.34 -0.09
C HIS A 17 -12.86 9.03 1.29
N ALA A 18 -14.01 9.35 1.89
CA ALA A 18 -14.06 9.97 3.23
C ALA A 18 -13.47 9.04 4.31
N VAL A 19 -13.79 7.74 4.25
CA VAL A 19 -13.21 6.74 5.16
C VAL A 19 -11.70 6.66 4.98
N ARG A 20 -11.20 6.55 3.73
CA ARG A 20 -9.76 6.52 3.44
C ARG A 20 -9.04 7.75 3.99
N GLN A 21 -9.56 8.96 3.76
CA GLN A 21 -8.95 10.18 4.30
C GLN A 21 -8.91 10.19 5.84
N ARG A 22 -9.97 9.73 6.49
CA ARG A 22 -10.03 9.69 7.96
C ARG A 22 -9.01 8.72 8.53
N LEU A 23 -8.89 7.54 7.92
CA LEU A 23 -7.90 6.53 8.33
C LEU A 23 -6.48 7.00 8.04
N GLU A 24 -6.23 7.63 6.89
CA GLU A 24 -4.93 8.24 6.56
C GLU A 24 -4.50 9.26 7.61
N ARG A 25 -5.37 10.22 7.94
CA ARG A 25 -5.08 11.24 8.97
C ARG A 25 -4.83 10.62 10.34
N ARG A 26 -5.59 9.57 10.69
CA ARG A 26 -5.44 8.88 11.97
C ARG A 26 -4.13 8.11 12.03
N SER A 27 -3.80 7.35 10.99
CA SER A 27 -2.53 6.62 10.88
C SER A 27 -1.32 7.56 10.94
N GLN A 28 -1.38 8.68 10.22
CA GLN A 28 -0.34 9.72 10.28
C GLN A 28 -0.21 10.32 11.69
N GLY A 29 -1.34 10.64 12.35
CA GLY A 29 -1.33 11.25 13.68
C GLY A 29 -0.93 10.31 14.82
N GLU A 30 -1.30 9.03 14.74
CA GLU A 30 -1.05 8.05 15.80
C GLU A 30 0.26 7.27 15.61
N LEU A 31 0.63 6.96 14.36
CA LEU A 31 1.75 6.08 14.02
C LEU A 31 2.85 6.78 13.21
N GLY A 32 2.62 7.97 12.67
CA GLY A 32 3.57 8.67 11.81
C GLY A 32 3.76 8.04 10.43
N ILE A 33 2.86 7.15 10.00
CA ILE A 33 2.94 6.46 8.71
C ILE A 33 1.60 6.50 7.97
N SER A 34 1.65 6.40 6.63
CA SER A 34 0.46 6.34 5.77
C SER A 34 -0.24 4.99 5.81
N MET A 35 -1.52 4.95 5.40
CA MET A 35 -2.27 3.69 5.32
C MET A 35 -1.66 2.70 4.31
N VAL A 36 -1.04 3.20 3.25
CA VAL A 36 -0.35 2.35 2.27
C VAL A 36 0.91 1.72 2.89
N GLN A 37 1.66 2.47 3.69
CA GLN A 37 2.81 1.92 4.44
C GLN A 37 2.36 0.92 5.50
N LEU A 38 1.28 1.21 6.23
CA LEU A 38 0.70 0.28 7.20
C LEU A 38 0.22 -1.02 6.52
N GLY A 39 -0.44 -0.91 5.37
CA GLY A 39 -0.84 -2.06 4.55
C GLY A 39 0.36 -2.90 4.12
N ALA A 40 1.46 -2.26 3.71
CA ALA A 40 2.69 -2.95 3.35
C ALA A 40 3.29 -3.71 4.54
N LEU A 41 3.31 -3.10 5.73
CA LEU A 41 3.76 -3.78 6.96
C LEU A 41 2.89 -4.99 7.30
N PHE A 42 1.56 -4.88 7.18
CA PHE A 42 0.67 -6.03 7.39
C PHE A 42 0.90 -7.16 6.39
N GLN A 43 1.23 -6.83 5.13
CA GLN A 43 1.58 -7.83 4.14
C GLN A 43 2.90 -8.52 4.50
N LEU A 44 3.92 -7.76 4.92
CA LEU A 44 5.21 -8.30 5.34
C LEU A 44 5.13 -9.17 6.59
N VAL A 45 4.20 -8.89 7.52
CA VAL A 45 3.92 -9.78 8.67
C VAL A 45 3.49 -11.18 8.21
N ARG A 46 2.76 -11.26 7.08
CA ARG A 46 2.27 -12.54 6.54
C ARG A 46 3.28 -13.20 5.60
N SER A 47 4.12 -12.41 4.93
CA SER A 47 5.03 -12.86 3.89
C SER A 47 6.26 -11.96 3.85
N ASP A 48 7.15 -12.13 4.85
CA ASP A 48 8.40 -11.37 4.92
C ASP A 48 9.29 -11.69 3.71
N GLY A 49 9.94 -10.66 3.17
CA GLY A 49 10.75 -10.76 1.95
C GLY A 49 9.94 -11.14 0.69
N CYS A 50 8.66 -10.79 0.62
CA CYS A 50 7.87 -10.91 -0.61
C CYS A 50 8.47 -10.07 -1.74
N LEU A 51 8.24 -10.47 -2.98
CA LEU A 51 8.65 -9.69 -4.15
C LEU A 51 7.85 -8.39 -4.21
N HIS A 52 8.47 -7.32 -4.72
CA HIS A 52 7.75 -6.05 -4.98
C HIS A 52 6.48 -6.24 -5.81
N LYS A 53 6.44 -7.22 -6.72
CA LYS A 53 5.24 -7.55 -7.49
C LYS A 53 4.10 -8.01 -6.59
N GLU A 54 4.38 -8.94 -5.68
CA GLU A 54 3.39 -9.48 -4.74
C GLU A 54 2.89 -8.40 -3.79
N LEU A 55 3.79 -7.50 -3.37
CA LEU A 55 3.42 -6.33 -2.58
C LEU A 55 2.52 -5.35 -3.35
N GLY A 56 2.81 -5.11 -4.63
CA GLY A 56 1.98 -4.28 -5.51
C GLY A 56 0.57 -4.84 -5.69
N ASP A 57 0.48 -6.15 -5.96
CA ASP A 57 -0.79 -6.86 -6.12
C ASP A 57 -1.62 -6.80 -4.83
N ALA A 58 -0.99 -7.01 -3.66
CA ALA A 58 -1.66 -6.94 -2.36
C ALA A 58 -2.18 -5.53 -2.02
N LEU A 59 -1.47 -4.49 -2.43
CA LEU A 59 -1.81 -3.10 -2.14
C LEU A 59 -2.66 -2.42 -3.23
N GLY A 60 -2.86 -3.08 -4.38
CA GLY A 60 -3.55 -2.52 -5.53
C GLY A 60 -2.83 -1.31 -6.14
N ILE A 61 -1.50 -1.27 -6.05
CA ILE A 61 -0.67 -0.19 -6.60
C ILE A 61 0.19 -0.68 -7.75
N GLN A 62 0.47 0.21 -8.69
CA GLN A 62 1.28 -0.12 -9.87
C GLN A 62 2.72 -0.48 -9.47
N PRO A 63 3.39 -1.40 -10.19
CA PRO A 63 4.77 -1.83 -9.87
C PRO A 63 5.76 -0.66 -9.73
N ALA A 64 5.63 0.36 -10.58
CA ALA A 64 6.47 1.56 -10.53
C ALA A 64 6.31 2.34 -9.20
N ALA A 65 5.14 2.29 -8.57
CA ALA A 65 4.87 2.93 -7.29
C ALA A 65 5.40 2.12 -6.10
N VAL A 66 5.54 0.80 -6.24
CA VAL A 66 6.02 -0.07 -5.16
C VAL A 66 7.46 0.24 -4.80
N SER A 67 8.36 0.36 -5.78
CA SER A 67 9.78 0.64 -5.49
C SER A 67 9.94 1.95 -4.70
N GLY A 68 9.26 3.02 -5.11
CA GLY A 68 9.30 4.30 -4.39
C GLY A 68 8.63 4.24 -3.01
N LEU A 69 7.60 3.42 -2.82
CA LEU A 69 7.02 3.15 -1.50
C LEU A 69 8.04 2.46 -0.58
N VAL A 70 8.67 1.38 -1.06
CA VAL A 70 9.68 0.63 -0.32
C VAL A 70 10.88 1.51 0.02
N ASP A 71 11.34 2.36 -0.90
CA ASP A 71 12.45 3.30 -0.65
C ASP A 71 12.12 4.26 0.49
N ARG A 72 10.91 4.84 0.49
CA ARG A 72 10.46 5.72 1.59
C ARG A 72 10.32 4.97 2.91
N MET A 73 9.82 3.73 2.87
CA MET A 73 9.71 2.90 4.08
C MET A 73 11.07 2.53 4.65
N ALA A 74 12.05 2.22 3.79
CA ALA A 74 13.42 1.94 4.20
C ALA A 74 14.10 3.18 4.80
N ALA A 75 13.92 4.35 4.17
CA ALA A 75 14.41 5.62 4.70
C ALA A 75 13.79 5.98 6.06
N ALA A 76 12.53 5.58 6.29
CA ALA A 76 11.83 5.73 7.57
C ALA A 76 12.16 4.62 8.59
N GLY A 77 13.05 3.67 8.26
CA GLY A 77 13.44 2.56 9.15
C GLY A 77 12.34 1.50 9.35
N LEU A 78 11.30 1.49 8.52
CA LEU A 78 10.16 0.57 8.65
C LEU A 78 10.44 -0.80 8.03
N VAL A 79 11.32 -0.87 7.03
CA VAL A 79 11.67 -2.09 6.31
C VAL A 79 13.16 -2.09 5.96
N GLN A 80 13.69 -3.26 5.60
CA GLN A 80 15.03 -3.44 5.06
C GLN A 80 14.95 -4.18 3.74
N ARG A 81 15.71 -3.73 2.73
CA ARG A 81 15.84 -4.47 1.48
C ARG A 81 16.86 -5.59 1.63
N ARG A 82 16.55 -6.74 1.04
CA ARG A 82 17.50 -7.85 0.93
C ARG A 82 17.72 -8.18 -0.54
N ALA A 83 18.97 -8.26 -0.96
CA ALA A 83 19.31 -8.77 -2.28
C ALA A 83 18.81 -10.22 -2.40
N CYS A 84 18.11 -10.53 -3.49
CA CYS A 84 17.71 -11.91 -3.76
C CYS A 84 18.94 -12.69 -4.22
N ILE A 85 19.31 -13.73 -3.48
CA ILE A 85 20.49 -14.57 -3.77
C ILE A 85 20.27 -15.37 -5.06
N ASP A 86 19.02 -15.72 -5.37
CA ASP A 86 18.64 -16.57 -6.51
C ASP A 86 18.42 -15.78 -7.82
N ASP A 87 18.17 -14.47 -7.75
CA ASP A 87 18.03 -13.60 -8.93
C ASP A 87 18.45 -12.17 -8.60
N ALA A 88 19.61 -11.76 -9.10
CA ALA A 88 20.15 -10.42 -8.88
C ALA A 88 19.27 -9.28 -9.44
N ARG A 89 18.28 -9.60 -10.30
CA ARG A 89 17.30 -8.63 -10.80
C ARG A 89 16.03 -8.56 -9.96
N ALA A 90 15.81 -9.53 -9.06
CA ALA A 90 14.70 -9.53 -8.13
C ALA A 90 15.06 -8.77 -6.85
N GLN A 91 14.15 -7.91 -6.38
CA GLN A 91 14.29 -7.17 -5.12
C GLN A 91 13.21 -7.61 -4.13
N ARG A 92 13.65 -7.92 -2.90
CA ARG A 92 12.85 -8.31 -1.73
C ARG A 92 13.00 -7.26 -0.63
#